data_AF-A0A939WJD4-F1
#
_entry.id   AF-A0A939WJD4-F1
#
_cell.length_a   1.000
_cell.length_b   1.000
_cell.length_c   1.000
_cell.angle_alpha   90.00
_cell.angle_beta   90.00
_cell.angle_gamma   90.00
#
_symmetry.space_group_name_H-M   'P 1'
#
loop_
_entity.id
_entity.type
_entity.pdbx_description
1 polymer ?
#
loop_
_entity_poly.entity_id
_entity_poly.type
_entity_poly.pdbx_seq_one_letter_code
_entity_poly.pdbx_strand_id
1 'polypeptide(L)'
;MEKDELLKISELADFFGTTPKALRLYEKKGIIIPSKVDPLTGYRYYSVDQVKKLNVLVELQELGFSLNEIKKIMKGGLKSQGFLDSLYSKKVEWEQKKNELQKKIDAIETIEQNLSRKIGSTEITAMTEEERAWFLLNVVCVEELKATKVLSEAIWL
;
A
#
# COMPACT_ATOMS: atom_id res chain seq x y z
N MET A 1 -35.15 4.75 27.35
CA MET A 1 -34.23 4.58 26.20
C MET A 1 -34.78 3.42 25.39
N GLU A 2 -35.47 3.75 24.30
CA GLU A 2 -36.29 2.82 23.53
C GLU A 2 -35.45 1.72 22.86
N LYS A 3 -36.11 0.57 22.68
CA LYS A 3 -35.56 -0.71 22.23
C LYS A 3 -35.22 -0.72 20.72
N ASP A 4 -35.45 0.40 20.02
CA ASP A 4 -35.50 0.50 18.56
C ASP A 4 -34.19 0.94 17.86
N GLU A 5 -33.10 1.13 18.60
CA GLU A 5 -31.81 1.58 18.03
C GLU A 5 -30.64 0.61 18.27
N LEU A 6 -30.93 -0.66 18.56
CA LEU A 6 -29.92 -1.68 18.81
C LEU A 6 -29.81 -2.68 17.65
N LEU A 7 -28.62 -2.72 17.05
CA LEU A 7 -28.29 -3.60 15.92
C LEU A 7 -27.52 -4.83 16.39
N LYS A 8 -27.82 -5.99 15.82
CA LYS A 8 -27.05 -7.21 16.02
C LYS A 8 -25.70 -7.11 15.31
N ILE A 9 -24.74 -7.90 15.78
CA ILE A 9 -23.40 -8.00 15.14
C ILE A 9 -23.47 -8.42 13.67
N SER A 10 -24.45 -9.24 13.28
CA SER A 10 -24.65 -9.66 11.89
C SER A 10 -25.11 -8.49 11.02
N GLU A 11 -26.10 -7.73 11.49
CA GLU A 11 -26.63 -6.55 10.78
C GLU A 11 -25.55 -5.49 10.60
N LEU A 12 -24.69 -5.30 11.61
CA LEU A 12 -23.52 -4.42 11.48
C LEU A 12 -22.51 -4.94 10.47
N ALA A 13 -22.25 -6.24 10.46
CA ALA A 13 -21.29 -6.82 9.53
C ALA A 13 -21.74 -6.60 8.09
N ASP A 14 -23.02 -6.85 7.82
CA ASP A 14 -23.62 -6.65 6.50
C ASP A 14 -23.60 -5.15 6.11
N PHE A 15 -23.97 -4.25 7.03
CA PHE A 15 -23.97 -2.81 6.79
C PHE A 15 -22.59 -2.25 6.42
N PHE A 16 -21.53 -2.71 7.09
CA PHE A 16 -20.16 -2.24 6.86
C PHE A 16 -19.39 -3.10 5.84
N GLY A 17 -20.05 -4.03 5.15
CA GLY A 17 -19.37 -4.94 4.21
C GLY A 17 -18.24 -5.75 4.84
N THR A 18 -18.34 -6.03 6.14
CA THR A 18 -17.34 -6.76 6.92
C THR A 18 -17.89 -8.11 7.39
N THR A 19 -17.13 -8.84 8.19
CA THR A 19 -17.57 -10.13 8.73
C THR A 19 -17.87 -10.02 10.22
N PRO A 20 -18.82 -10.82 10.76
CA PRO A 20 -19.03 -10.90 12.21
C PRO A 20 -17.75 -11.29 12.96
N LYS A 21 -16.86 -12.06 12.32
CA LYS A 21 -15.54 -12.42 12.86
C LYS A 21 -14.63 -11.20 13.05
N ALA A 22 -14.62 -10.28 12.09
CA ALA A 22 -13.87 -9.03 12.18
C ALA A 22 -14.40 -8.14 13.32
N LEU A 23 -15.72 -7.99 13.43
CA LEU A 23 -16.33 -7.24 14.54
C LEU A 23 -16.00 -7.84 15.91
N ARG A 24 -16.01 -9.17 16.05
CA ARG A 24 -15.56 -9.85 17.28
C ARG A 24 -14.08 -9.60 17.57
N LEU A 25 -13.24 -9.47 16.55
CA LEU A 25 -11.83 -9.10 16.73
C LEU A 25 -11.71 -7.66 17.26
N TYR A 26 -12.50 -6.72 16.73
CA TYR A 26 -12.51 -5.33 17.20
C TYR A 26 -13.00 -5.23 18.64
N GLU A 27 -14.00 -6.05 19.01
CA GLU A 27 -14.46 -6.21 20.39
C GLU A 27 -13.36 -6.77 21.29
N LYS A 28 -12.70 -7.86 20.89
CA LYS A 28 -11.58 -8.45 21.65
C LYS A 28 -10.43 -7.46 21.86
N LYS A 29 -10.20 -6.57 20.88
CA LYS A 29 -9.22 -5.49 20.98
C LYS A 29 -9.72 -4.31 21.82
N GLY A 30 -10.99 -4.30 22.23
CA GLY A 30 -11.61 -3.25 23.04
C GLY A 30 -11.80 -1.95 22.27
N ILE A 31 -11.98 -2.03 20.95
CA ILE A 31 -12.20 -0.87 20.08
C ILE A 31 -13.70 -0.55 20.00
N ILE A 32 -14.51 -1.60 19.87
CA ILE A 32 -15.97 -1.54 20.03
C ILE A 32 -16.36 -2.41 21.21
N ILE A 33 -17.45 -2.08 21.89
CA ILE A 33 -17.98 -2.87 23.02
C ILE A 33 -19.47 -2.98 22.80
N PRO A 34 -20.11 -4.15 22.91
CA PRO A 34 -21.55 -4.25 22.76
C PRO A 34 -22.25 -3.38 23.81
N SER A 35 -23.27 -2.62 23.39
CA SER A 35 -24.13 -1.87 24.31
C SER A 35 -24.95 -2.79 25.20
N LYS A 36 -25.32 -3.96 24.69
CA LYS A 36 -26.06 -4.98 25.44
C LYS A 36 -25.63 -6.38 25.00
N VAL A 37 -25.50 -7.27 25.99
CA VAL A 37 -25.36 -8.71 25.76
C VAL A 37 -26.59 -9.38 26.36
N ASP A 38 -27.29 -10.16 25.57
CA ASP A 38 -28.40 -10.98 26.05
C ASP A 38 -27.85 -12.10 26.95
N PRO A 39 -28.28 -12.18 28.23
CA PRO A 39 -27.73 -13.14 29.18
C PRO A 39 -28.16 -14.59 28.90
N LEU A 40 -29.25 -14.81 28.17
CA LEU A 40 -29.77 -16.15 27.86
C LEU A 40 -29.15 -16.73 26.59
N THR A 41 -29.01 -15.90 25.56
CA THR A 41 -28.56 -16.34 24.22
C THR A 41 -27.11 -15.97 23.91
N GLY A 42 -26.53 -15.03 24.66
CA GLY A 42 -25.21 -14.47 24.36
C GLY A 42 -25.17 -13.54 23.14
N TYR A 43 -26.33 -13.19 22.57
CA TYR A 43 -26.40 -12.24 21.46
C TYR A 43 -25.91 -10.85 21.86
N ARG A 44 -25.19 -10.20 20.95
CA ARG A 44 -24.59 -8.89 21.14
C ARG A 44 -25.33 -7.85 20.32
N TYR A 45 -25.60 -6.72 20.97
CA TYR A 45 -26.32 -5.61 20.42
C TYR A 45 -25.51 -4.32 20.57
N TYR A 46 -25.52 -3.49 19.55
CA TYR A 46 -24.73 -2.26 19.44
C TYR A 46 -25.64 -1.09 19.12
N SER A 47 -25.34 0.08 19.67
CA SER A 47 -26.14 1.29 19.46
C SER A 47 -25.76 2.05 18.19
N VAL A 48 -26.62 2.95 17.74
CA VAL A 48 -26.37 3.87 16.61
C VAL A 48 -25.08 4.69 16.80
N ASP A 49 -24.76 5.13 18.01
CA ASP A 49 -23.49 5.84 18.25
C ASP A 49 -22.25 4.94 18.10
N GLN A 50 -22.40 3.64 18.35
CA GLN A 50 -21.33 2.67 18.09
C GLN A 50 -21.18 2.39 16.60
N VAL A 51 -22.26 2.50 15.82
CA VAL A 51 -22.21 2.45 14.35
C VAL A 51 -21.35 3.59 13.81
N LYS A 52 -21.54 4.83 14.28
CA LYS A 52 -20.70 5.97 13.88
C LYS A 52 -19.21 5.73 14.18
N LYS A 53 -18.90 5.16 15.34
CA LYS A 53 -17.51 4.80 15.71
C LYS A 53 -16.94 3.70 14.81
N LEU A 54 -17.77 2.72 14.46
CA LEU A 54 -17.37 1.63 13.58
C LEU A 54 -17.12 2.11 12.16
N ASN A 55 -17.90 3.09 11.67
CA ASN A 55 -17.65 3.73 10.38
C ASN A 55 -16.25 4.31 10.29
N VAL A 56 -15.85 5.11 11.29
CA VAL A 56 -14.50 5.70 11.34
C VAL A 56 -13.42 4.62 11.45
N LEU A 57 -13.68 3.53 12.20
CA LEU A 57 -12.74 2.41 12.28
C LEU A 57 -12.51 1.77 10.91
N VAL A 58 -13.58 1.49 10.17
CA VAL A 58 -13.51 0.85 8.84
C VAL A 58 -12.79 1.77 7.85
N GLU A 59 -13.15 3.05 7.81
CA GLU A 59 -12.46 4.05 6.97
C GLU A 59 -10.95 4.10 7.26
N LEU A 60 -10.55 4.11 8.54
CA LEU A 60 -9.12 4.12 8.89
C LEU A 60 -8.42 2.81 8.50
N GLN A 61 -9.09 1.65 8.57
CA GLN A 61 -8.50 0.41 8.08
C GLN A 61 -8.28 0.44 6.57
N GLU A 62 -9.23 0.97 5.80
CA GLU A 62 -9.09 1.13 4.35
C GLU A 62 -7.93 2.05 3.98
N LEU A 63 -7.68 3.08 4.81
CA LEU A 63 -6.52 3.96 4.70
C LEU A 63 -5.19 3.31 5.13
N GLY A 64 -5.20 2.05 5.57
CA GLY A 64 -4.01 1.30 5.96
C GLY A 64 -3.53 1.55 7.38
N PHE A 65 -4.40 2.01 8.28
CA PHE A 65 -4.09 2.03 9.72
C PHE A 65 -4.27 0.63 10.33
N SER A 66 -3.34 0.26 11.19
CA SER A 66 -3.44 -0.94 12.02
C SER A 66 -4.49 -0.76 13.13
N LEU A 67 -5.06 -1.88 13.60
CA LEU A 67 -5.99 -1.86 14.74
C LEU A 67 -5.41 -1.24 16.01
N ASN A 68 -4.09 -1.31 16.19
CA ASN A 68 -3.42 -0.71 17.34
C ASN A 68 -3.35 0.82 17.21
N GLU A 69 -3.07 1.35 16.02
CA GLU A 69 -3.10 2.79 15.75
C GLU A 69 -4.52 3.33 15.90
N ILE A 70 -5.51 2.64 15.31
CA ILE A 70 -6.93 3.02 15.41
C ILE A 70 -7.37 3.05 16.88
N LYS A 71 -6.99 2.05 17.68
CA LYS A 71 -7.30 2.05 19.11
C LYS A 71 -6.71 3.26 19.85
N LYS A 72 -5.49 3.68 19.51
CA LYS A 72 -4.86 4.87 20.11
C LYS A 72 -5.59 6.15 19.69
N ILE A 73 -5.91 6.28 18.41
CA ILE A 73 -6.67 7.40 17.84
C ILE A 73 -8.04 7.52 18.53
N MET A 74 -8.78 6.42 18.63
CA MET A 74 -10.12 6.41 19.23
C MET A 74 -10.09 6.73 20.73
N LYS A 75 -8.98 6.43 21.44
CA LYS A 75 -8.79 6.83 22.85
C LYS A 75 -8.45 8.31 23.01
N GLY A 76 -7.61 8.86 22.12
CA GLY A 76 -7.26 10.29 22.13
C GLY A 76 -8.39 11.20 21.64
N GLY A 77 -9.36 10.63 20.93
CA GLY A 77 -10.50 11.33 20.37
C GLY A 77 -10.23 11.86 18.96
N LEU A 78 -11.26 11.85 18.11
CA LEU A 78 -11.18 12.22 16.70
C LEU A 78 -10.95 13.72 16.43
N LYS A 79 -10.94 14.55 17.49
CA LYS A 79 -10.63 15.98 17.42
C LYS A 79 -9.27 16.31 18.02
N SER A 80 -8.50 15.30 18.42
CA SER A 80 -7.18 15.52 19.01
C SER A 80 -6.15 15.90 17.94
N GLN A 81 -5.18 16.74 18.31
CA GLN A 81 -4.04 17.06 17.45
C GLN A 81 -3.31 15.77 17.01
N GLY A 82 -3.14 14.81 17.93
CA GLY A 82 -2.50 13.53 17.62
C GLY A 82 -3.23 12.71 16.56
N PHE A 83 -4.54 12.88 16.37
CA PHE A 83 -5.26 12.27 15.25
C PHE A 83 -4.88 12.91 13.92
N LEU A 84 -4.87 14.25 13.85
CA LEU A 84 -4.46 14.98 12.65
C LEU A 84 -3.01 14.64 12.26
N ASP A 85 -2.10 14.55 13.24
CA ASP A 85 -0.71 14.18 13.01
C ASP A 85 -0.58 12.74 12.48
N SER A 86 -1.43 11.82 12.96
CA SER A 86 -1.49 10.44 12.47
C SER A 86 -1.97 10.36 11.02
N LEU A 87 -2.99 11.15 10.66
CA LEU A 87 -3.48 11.25 9.27
C LEU A 87 -2.41 11.82 8.34
N TYR A 88 -1.74 12.89 8.77
CA TYR A 88 -0.66 13.50 8.00
C TYR A 88 0.50 12.51 7.77
N SER A 89 0.91 11.81 8.83
CA SER A 89 1.97 10.80 8.75
C SER A 89 1.61 9.66 7.80
N LYS A 90 0.37 9.16 7.86
CA LYS A 90 -0.13 8.12 6.93
C LYS A 90 -0.20 8.63 5.49
N LYS A 91 -0.58 9.90 5.27
CA LYS A 91 -0.56 10.52 3.95
C LYS A 91 0.86 10.54 3.37
N VAL A 92 1.85 11.00 4.14
CA VAL A 92 3.26 11.03 3.71
C VAL A 92 3.77 9.62 3.39
N GLU A 93 3.42 8.62 4.19
CA GLU A 93 3.75 7.20 3.93
C GLU A 93 3.22 6.75 2.55
N TRP A 94 1.98 7.11 2.22
CA TRP A 94 1.38 6.76 0.92
C TRP A 94 1.99 7.54 -0.25
N GLU A 95 2.34 8.81 -0.06
CA GLU A 95 3.05 9.61 -1.08
C GLU A 95 4.42 9.02 -1.40
N GLN A 96 5.15 8.54 -0.39
CA GLN A 96 6.42 7.83 -0.58
C GLN A 96 6.23 6.55 -1.37
N LYS A 97 5.28 5.69 -0.97
CA LYS A 97 4.95 4.46 -1.70
C LYS A 97 4.51 4.73 -3.14
N LYS A 98 3.73 5.78 -3.36
CA LYS A 98 3.33 6.22 -4.71
C LYS A 98 4.57 6.54 -5.55
N ASN A 99 5.51 7.32 -5.02
CA ASN A 99 6.73 7.68 -5.74
C ASN A 99 7.62 6.46 -6.02
N GLU A 100 7.71 5.51 -5.10
CA GLU A 100 8.44 4.24 -5.32
C GLU A 100 7.82 3.40 -6.42
N LEU A 101 6.49 3.27 -6.44
CA LEU A 101 5.78 2.55 -7.50
C LEU A 101 5.92 3.28 -8.84
N GLN A 102 5.88 4.61 -8.85
CA GLN A 102 6.08 5.41 -10.06
C GLN A 102 7.47 5.16 -10.66
N LYS A 103 8.53 5.17 -9.85
CA LYS A 103 9.90 4.85 -10.32
C LYS A 103 9.99 3.48 -10.99
N LYS A 104 9.22 2.49 -10.53
CA LYS A 104 9.17 1.16 -11.14
C LYS A 104 8.45 1.19 -12.49
N ILE A 105 7.38 1.97 -12.60
CA ILE A 105 6.66 2.18 -13.86
C ILE A 105 7.61 2.85 -14.87
N ASP A 106 8.27 3.95 -14.48
CA ASP A 106 9.21 4.68 -15.34
C ASP A 106 10.37 3.78 -15.84
N ALA A 107 10.84 2.86 -14.99
CA ALA A 107 11.86 1.88 -15.37
C ALA A 107 11.35 0.87 -16.41
N ILE A 108 10.10 0.41 -16.28
CA ILE A 108 9.47 -0.47 -17.28
C ILE A 108 9.32 0.28 -18.61
N GLU A 109 8.82 1.51 -18.59
CA GLU A 109 8.67 2.35 -19.79
C GLU A 109 10.01 2.58 -20.49
N THR A 110 11.09 2.77 -19.73
CA THR A 110 12.45 2.91 -20.27
C THR A 110 12.89 1.63 -20.99
N ILE A 111 12.63 0.46 -20.39
CA ILE A 111 12.93 -0.84 -21.02
C ILE A 111 12.11 -1.01 -22.31
N GLU A 112 10.82 -0.70 -22.29
CA GLU A 112 9.95 -0.79 -23.47
C GLU A 112 10.44 0.14 -24.61
N GLN A 113 10.86 1.36 -24.29
CA GLN A 113 11.44 2.29 -25.27
C GLN A 113 12.74 1.76 -25.87
N ASN A 114 13.60 1.14 -25.06
CA ASN A 114 14.86 0.57 -25.53
C ASN A 114 14.65 -0.66 -26.43
N LEU A 115 13.67 -1.51 -26.12
CA LEU A 115 13.32 -2.66 -26.96
C LEU A 115 12.63 -2.26 -28.27
N SER A 116 11.83 -1.19 -28.25
CA SER A 116 11.09 -0.69 -29.42
C SER A 116 11.91 0.19 -30.35
N ARG A 117 12.96 0.86 -29.85
CA ARG A 117 14.06 1.37 -30.68
C ARG A 117 14.76 0.15 -31.29
N LYS A 118 14.28 -0.29 -32.45
CA LYS A 118 14.92 -1.30 -33.29
C LYS A 118 16.43 -1.22 -33.15
N ILE A 119 17.03 -2.18 -32.45
CA ILE A 119 18.31 -2.72 -32.89
C ILE A 119 18.04 -3.11 -34.33
N GLY A 120 18.58 -2.33 -35.26
CA GLY A 120 18.58 -2.70 -36.67
C GLY A 120 19.25 -4.07 -36.73
N SER A 121 18.45 -5.13 -36.78
CA SER A 121 18.89 -6.51 -36.98
C SER A 121 19.70 -6.67 -38.27
N THR A 122 19.72 -5.62 -39.10
CA THR A 122 20.44 -5.51 -40.35
C THR A 122 21.90 -5.03 -40.22
N GLU A 123 22.32 -4.38 -39.11
CA GLU A 123 23.70 -3.85 -39.00
C GLU A 123 24.67 -4.82 -38.31
N ILE A 124 24.25 -5.56 -37.27
CA ILE A 124 25.16 -6.40 -36.46
C ILE A 124 25.85 -7.50 -37.28
N THR A 125 25.17 -8.08 -38.27
CA THR A 125 25.74 -9.12 -39.14
C THR A 125 26.77 -8.59 -40.14
N ALA A 126 26.84 -7.28 -40.36
CA ALA A 126 27.79 -6.64 -41.28
C ALA A 126 28.96 -5.94 -40.55
N MET A 127 28.95 -5.92 -39.21
CA MET A 127 29.94 -5.22 -38.40
C MET A 127 31.19 -6.05 -38.14
N THR A 128 32.34 -5.38 -38.13
CA THR A 128 33.61 -5.93 -37.66
C THR A 128 33.53 -6.29 -36.17
N GLU A 129 34.51 -7.04 -35.67
CA GLU A 129 34.56 -7.44 -34.26
C GLU A 129 34.67 -6.24 -33.31
N GLU A 130 35.43 -5.21 -33.70
CA GLU A 130 35.59 -3.95 -32.96
C GLU A 130 34.30 -3.14 -32.93
N GLU A 131 33.61 -3.03 -34.08
CA GLU A 131 32.32 -2.34 -34.17
C GLU A 131 31.24 -3.06 -33.36
N ARG A 132 31.25 -4.40 -33.33
CA ARG A 132 30.33 -5.19 -32.48
C ARG A 132 30.61 -4.99 -31.00
N ALA A 133 31.88 -4.93 -30.58
CA ALA A 133 32.25 -4.63 -29.20
C ALA A 133 31.78 -3.23 -28.77
N TRP A 134 31.97 -2.23 -29.63
CA TRP A 134 31.49 -0.87 -29.40
C TRP A 134 29.96 -0.76 -29.38
N PHE A 135 29.29 -1.50 -30.27
CA PHE A 135 27.82 -1.57 -30.33
C PHE A 135 27.23 -2.23 -29.08
N LEU A 136 27.80 -3.35 -28.62
CA LEU A 136 27.36 -4.02 -27.39
C LEU A 136 27.54 -3.12 -26.16
N LEU A 137 28.61 -2.32 -26.11
CA LEU A 137 28.83 -1.34 -25.04
C LEU A 137 27.76 -0.23 -25.03
N ASN A 138 27.24 0.15 -26.20
CA ASN A 138 26.21 1.19 -26.33
C ASN A 138 24.77 0.67 -26.18
N VAL A 139 24.49 -0.57 -26.60
CA VAL A 139 23.17 -1.22 -26.48
C VAL A 139 22.89 -1.67 -25.06
N VAL A 140 23.92 -2.15 -24.37
CA VAL A 140 23.84 -2.44 -22.94
C VAL A 140 23.99 -1.10 -22.22
N CYS A 141 22.92 -0.30 -22.20
CA CYS A 141 22.79 0.84 -21.30
C CYS A 141 22.78 0.32 -19.85
N VAL A 142 23.97 -0.02 -19.35
CA VAL A 142 24.28 -0.09 -17.93
C VAL A 142 25.42 0.90 -17.76
N GLU A 143 25.08 2.09 -17.27
CA GLU A 143 26.09 2.98 -16.72
C GLU A 143 26.84 2.23 -15.61
N GLU A 144 27.98 1.62 -15.93
CA GLU A 144 29.00 1.37 -14.94
C GLU A 144 30.36 1.80 -15.51
N LEU A 145 30.91 2.82 -14.85
CA LEU A 145 32.29 3.33 -14.86
C LEU A 145 33.41 2.26 -14.77
N LYS A 146 33.10 0.95 -14.83
CA LYS A 146 34.06 -0.15 -14.82
C LYS A 146 34.45 -0.63 -16.21
N ALA A 147 33.57 -0.51 -17.22
CA ALA A 147 33.85 -1.03 -18.55
C ALA A 147 34.93 -0.23 -19.30
N THR A 148 35.00 1.08 -19.06
CA THR A 148 36.01 1.97 -19.69
C THR A 148 37.44 1.65 -19.25
N LYS A 149 37.64 1.17 -18.03
CA LYS A 149 38.98 0.82 -17.53
C LYS A 149 39.52 -0.46 -18.19
N VAL A 150 38.67 -1.46 -18.36
CA VAL A 150 39.01 -2.74 -19.00
C VAL A 150 39.33 -2.54 -20.50
N LEU A 151 38.59 -1.67 -21.18
CA LEU A 151 38.83 -1.39 -22.61
C LEU A 151 40.11 -0.58 -22.85
N SER A 152 40.48 0.32 -21.92
CA SER A 152 41.74 1.07 -22.04
C SER A 152 43.00 0.18 -21.91
N GLU A 153 42.91 -0.91 -21.15
CA GLU A 153 44.00 -1.87 -20.97
C GLU A 153 44.13 -2.83 -22.15
N ALA A 154 43.01 -3.18 -22.80
CA ALA A 154 42.98 -4.10 -23.94
C ALA A 154 43.45 -3.49 -25.27
N ILE A 155 43.43 -2.16 -25.42
CA ILE A 155 43.87 -1.46 -26.65
C ILE A 155 45.40 -1.25 -26.68
N TRP A 156 46.09 -1.49 -25.56
CA TRP A 156 47.56 -1.33 -25.42
C TRP A 156 48.32 -2.67 -25.28
N LEU A 157 47.66 -3.81 -25.49
CA LEU A 157 48.26 -5.15 -25.61
C LEU A 157 48.10 -5.68 -27.03
#